data_AF-A0A7V3D471-F1
#
_entry.id   AF-A0A7V3D471-F1
#
_cell.length_a   1.000
_cell.length_b   1.000
_cell.length_c   1.000
_cell.angle_alpha   90.00
_cell.angle_beta   90.00
_cell.angle_gamma   90.00
#
_symmetry.space_group_name_H-M   'P 1'
#
loop_
_entity.id
_entity.type
_entity.pdbx_description
1 polymer ?
#
loop_
_entity_poly.entity_id
_entity_poly.type
_entity_poly.pdbx_seq_one_letter_code
_entity_poly.pdbx_strand_id
1 'polypeptide(L)'
;YLVLELVEGQSLAARLQTLGRVPFPEAIRLIAQAGEGLHWAHRHGLVHRDIKPEKILVTRDGHVKVAGLAFSAEPESDLTWTRLYFSLPTPHFIAPELFRNPLLADARCDVYALAATLYAVVTGELPFPEASPDAWLLGHNRAVVPPRTFAPEMPEKAEPVLLRALSADPAARPASCRQLLDELTGPATRELLSLGEIDPHQGLWYVLYRDERGEHMIKGTAEAIRGALRDGWLRDPAARAARNKQGPFVPLSELAEFRDLDL
;
A
#
# COMPACT_ATOMS: atom_id res chain seq x y z
N TYR A 1 6.48 -5.16 18.33
CA TYR A 1 5.17 -4.87 17.71
C TYR A 1 5.29 -3.67 16.79
N LEU A 2 4.35 -3.48 15.87
CA LEU A 2 4.29 -2.27 15.05
C LEU A 2 3.09 -1.44 15.49
N VAL A 3 3.30 -0.15 15.73
CA VAL A 3 2.24 0.79 16.11
C VAL A 3 2.02 1.73 14.93
N LEU A 4 0.80 1.75 14.41
CA LEU A 4 0.37 2.57 13.27
C LEU A 4 -0.85 3.40 13.68
N GLU A 5 -1.11 4.46 12.92
CA GLU A 5 -2.35 5.22 13.01
C GLU A 5 -3.56 4.30 12.81
N LEU A 6 -4.59 4.47 13.66
CA LEU A 6 -5.90 3.89 13.45
C LEU A 6 -6.67 4.74 12.44
N VAL A 7 -6.89 4.20 11.24
CA VAL A 7 -7.67 4.90 10.22
C VAL A 7 -9.17 4.72 10.49
N GLU A 8 -9.84 5.79 10.93
CA GLU A 8 -11.29 5.79 11.09
C GLU A 8 -11.99 5.80 9.72
N GLY A 9 -12.48 4.64 9.30
CA GLY A 9 -13.07 4.45 7.99
C GLY A 9 -13.27 2.99 7.64
N GLN A 10 -13.19 2.65 6.35
CA GLN A 10 -13.29 1.27 5.88
C GLN A 10 -12.37 1.04 4.68
N SER A 11 -11.94 -0.20 4.49
CA SER A 11 -11.16 -0.59 3.31
C SER A 11 -12.01 -0.62 2.04
N LEU A 12 -11.37 -0.55 0.88
CA LEU A 12 -12.05 -0.83 -0.39
C LEU A 12 -12.61 -2.26 -0.44
N ALA A 13 -11.96 -3.23 0.23
CA ALA A 13 -12.50 -4.58 0.36
C ALA A 13 -13.85 -4.61 1.09
N ALA A 14 -13.97 -3.89 2.21
CA ALA A 14 -15.23 -3.81 2.97
C ALA A 14 -16.34 -3.10 2.16
N ARG A 15 -15.98 -2.04 1.41
CA ARG A 15 -16.90 -1.39 0.47
C ARG A 15 -17.36 -2.35 -0.62
N LEU A 16 -16.43 -3.09 -1.22
CA LEU A 16 -16.71 -4.05 -2.28
C LEU A 16 -17.64 -5.16 -1.80
N GLN A 17 -17.41 -5.71 -0.60
CA GLN A 17 -18.29 -6.71 0.01
C GLN A 17 -19.72 -6.18 0.22
N THR A 18 -19.88 -4.90 0.55
CA THR A 18 -21.18 -4.29 0.81
C THR A 18 -21.92 -3.93 -0.47
N LEU A 19 -21.21 -3.41 -1.47
CA LEU A 19 -21.81 -2.85 -2.69
C LEU A 19 -21.80 -3.82 -3.86
N GLY A 20 -21.03 -4.91 -3.79
CA GLY A 20 -20.75 -5.84 -4.89
C GLY A 20 -19.77 -5.26 -5.92
N ARG A 21 -19.90 -3.97 -6.24
CA ARG A 21 -18.98 -3.17 -7.07
C ARG A 21 -19.06 -1.69 -6.72
N VAL A 22 -18.04 -0.92 -7.04
CA VAL A 22 -18.00 0.54 -6.87
C VAL A 22 -18.07 1.21 -8.25
N PRO A 23 -18.96 2.20 -8.46
CA PRO A 23 -19.05 2.92 -9.73
C PRO A 23 -17.71 3.49 -10.18
N PHE A 24 -17.40 3.38 -11.47
CA PHE A 24 -16.11 3.80 -12.03
C PHE A 24 -15.66 5.22 -11.60
N PRO A 25 -16.51 6.27 -11.62
CA PRO A 25 -16.10 7.62 -11.20
C PRO A 25 -15.64 7.70 -9.74
N GLU A 26 -16.25 6.92 -8.84
CA GLU A 26 -15.82 6.88 -7.45
C GLU A 26 -14.55 6.04 -7.30
N ALA A 27 -14.51 4.86 -7.91
CA ALA A 27 -13.36 3.96 -7.86
C ALA A 27 -12.09 4.66 -8.36
N ILE A 28 -12.15 5.35 -9.50
CA ILE A 28 -11.00 6.05 -10.07
C ILE A 28 -10.51 7.19 -9.17
N ARG A 29 -11.41 7.90 -8.47
CA ARG A 29 -11.01 8.95 -7.51
C ARG A 29 -10.23 8.38 -6.32
N LEU A 30 -10.61 7.20 -5.83
CA LEU A 30 -9.94 6.54 -4.71
C LEU A 30 -8.60 5.93 -5.17
N ILE A 31 -8.60 5.29 -6.33
CA ILE A 31 -7.39 4.72 -6.95
C ILE A 31 -6.38 5.82 -7.32
N ALA A 32 -6.84 6.99 -7.74
CA ALA A 32 -5.97 8.13 -8.00
C ALA A 32 -5.20 8.57 -6.75
N GLN A 33 -5.89 8.73 -5.61
CA GLN A 33 -5.22 9.09 -4.35
C GLN A 33 -4.20 8.01 -3.91
N ALA A 34 -4.55 6.72 -4.05
CA ALA A 34 -3.62 5.63 -3.78
C ALA A 34 -2.40 5.66 -4.72
N GLY A 35 -2.63 5.87 -6.01
CA GLY A 35 -1.58 5.91 -7.03
C GLY A 35 -0.63 7.10 -6.88
N GLU A 36 -1.11 8.26 -6.43
CA GLU A 36 -0.25 9.40 -6.08
C GLU A 36 0.65 9.08 -4.88
N GLY A 37 0.10 8.47 -3.81
CA GLY A 37 0.90 8.01 -2.67
C GLY A 37 1.96 6.97 -3.05
N LEU A 38 1.60 6.04 -3.94
CA LEU A 38 2.55 5.04 -4.48
C LEU A 38 3.62 5.68 -5.34
N HIS A 39 3.25 6.61 -6.22
CA HIS A 39 4.19 7.33 -7.06
C HIS A 39 5.21 8.10 -6.22
N TRP A 40 4.74 8.78 -5.16
CA TRP A 40 5.61 9.43 -4.20
C TRP A 40 6.56 8.44 -3.52
N ALA A 41 6.09 7.27 -3.09
CA ALA A 41 6.94 6.24 -2.49
C ALA A 41 7.99 5.71 -3.48
N HIS A 42 7.60 5.46 -4.74
CA HIS A 42 8.51 5.00 -5.79
C HIS A 42 9.64 5.99 -6.06
N ARG A 43 9.36 7.30 -6.02
CA ARG A 43 10.39 8.34 -6.15
C ARG A 43 11.43 8.33 -5.03
N HIS A 44 11.12 7.70 -3.91
CA HIS A 44 12.03 7.49 -2.77
C HIS A 44 12.57 6.06 -2.71
N GLY A 45 12.46 5.29 -3.80
CA GLY A 45 12.97 3.93 -3.90
C GLY A 45 12.12 2.88 -3.17
N LEU A 46 10.95 3.24 -2.65
CA LEU A 46 10.08 2.33 -1.91
C LEU A 46 9.01 1.74 -2.82
N VAL A 47 9.03 0.41 -2.98
CA VAL A 47 7.99 -0.35 -3.71
C VAL A 47 7.10 -1.08 -2.69
N HIS A 48 5.77 -0.98 -2.81
CA HIS A 48 4.83 -1.52 -1.83
C HIS A 48 4.64 -3.04 -1.96
N ARG A 49 4.51 -3.60 -3.16
CA ARG A 49 4.42 -5.05 -3.45
C ARG A 49 3.19 -5.80 -2.91
N ASP A 50 2.22 -5.12 -2.29
CA ASP A 50 1.02 -5.74 -1.68
C ASP A 50 -0.20 -4.82 -1.78
N ILE A 51 -0.38 -4.17 -2.93
CA ILE A 51 -1.56 -3.34 -3.19
C ILE A 51 -2.75 -4.23 -3.53
N LYS A 52 -3.85 -4.04 -2.79
CA LYS A 52 -5.12 -4.78 -2.92
C LYS A 52 -6.23 -4.03 -2.19
N PRO A 53 -7.52 -4.35 -2.41
CA PRO A 53 -8.64 -3.63 -1.80
C PRO A 53 -8.56 -3.53 -0.26
N GLU A 54 -7.99 -4.51 0.44
CA GLU A 54 -7.82 -4.52 1.89
C GLU A 54 -6.82 -3.47 2.40
N LYS A 55 -5.88 -3.06 1.54
CA LYS A 55 -4.80 -2.14 1.86
C LYS A 55 -5.10 -0.70 1.49
N ILE A 56 -6.19 -0.44 0.77
CA ILE A 56 -6.65 0.90 0.46
C ILE A 56 -7.75 1.27 1.45
N LEU A 57 -7.40 2.06 2.46
CA LEU A 57 -8.30 2.51 3.52
C LEU A 57 -8.89 3.86 3.14
N VAL A 58 -10.22 3.99 3.26
CA VAL A 58 -10.93 5.22 2.97
C VAL A 58 -11.49 5.78 4.28
N THR A 59 -11.03 6.96 4.65
CA THR A 59 -11.50 7.67 5.85
C THR A 59 -12.96 8.08 5.72
N ARG A 60 -13.60 8.45 6.83
CA ARG A 60 -14.95 9.03 6.82
C ARG A 60 -15.06 10.28 5.94
N ASP A 61 -14.00 11.09 5.89
CA ASP A 61 -13.93 12.30 5.06
C ASP A 61 -13.57 12.02 3.58
N GLY A 62 -13.40 10.75 3.21
CA GLY A 62 -13.18 10.33 1.82
C GLY A 62 -11.72 10.44 1.34
N HIS A 63 -10.77 10.57 2.27
CA HIS A 63 -9.34 10.49 1.98
C HIS A 63 -8.87 9.04 1.94
N VAL A 64 -7.87 8.77 1.10
CA VAL A 64 -7.27 7.44 0.98
C VAL A 64 -5.94 7.37 1.73
N LYS A 65 -5.78 6.31 2.52
CA LYS A 65 -4.51 5.90 3.13
C LYS A 65 -4.15 4.51 2.65
N VAL A 66 -2.94 4.36 2.12
CA VAL A 66 -2.39 3.06 1.71
C VAL A 66 -1.72 2.44 2.91
N ALA A 67 -2.25 1.31 3.38
CA ALA A 67 -1.73 0.56 4.51
C ALA A 67 -0.91 -0.65 4.04
N GLY A 68 0.14 -0.99 4.77
CA GLY A 68 1.02 -2.09 4.40
C GLY A 68 2.46 -1.78 4.76
N LEU A 69 3.26 -2.83 4.95
CA LEU A 69 4.63 -2.70 5.46
C LEU A 69 5.67 -3.26 4.49
N ALA A 70 5.24 -3.61 3.29
CA ALA A 70 6.11 -4.20 2.29
C ALA A 70 6.87 -3.15 1.45
N PHE A 71 6.82 -1.87 1.85
CA PHE A 71 7.72 -0.82 1.39
C PHE A 71 9.17 -1.19 1.73
N SER A 72 9.92 -1.69 0.74
CA SER A 72 11.34 -2.00 0.89
C SER A 72 12.14 -1.26 -0.18
N ALA A 73 13.20 -0.57 0.26
CA ALA A 73 14.16 0.12 -0.59
C ALA A 73 15.23 -0.83 -1.16
N GLU A 74 15.48 -1.93 -0.44
CA GLU A 74 16.39 -2.98 -0.87
C GLU A 74 15.64 -4.31 -1.04
N PRO A 75 16.02 -5.13 -2.03
CA PRO A 75 15.69 -6.54 -1.98
C PRO A 75 16.46 -7.19 -0.82
N GLU A 76 15.95 -7.09 0.40
CA GLU A 76 16.61 -7.65 1.60
C GLU A 76 16.84 -9.16 1.41
N SER A 77 18.10 -9.57 1.45
CA SER A 77 18.53 -10.99 1.40
C SER A 77 18.08 -11.80 2.62
N ASP A 78 17.74 -11.12 3.72
CA ASP A 78 17.52 -11.70 5.04
C ASP A 78 16.07 -11.63 5.56
N LEU A 79 15.13 -11.08 4.79
CA LEU A 79 13.71 -11.38 5.02
C LEU A 79 13.51 -12.84 4.62
N THR A 80 13.72 -13.73 5.58
CA THR A 80 13.46 -15.17 5.48
C THR A 80 12.20 -15.41 4.66
N TRP A 81 12.44 -15.74 3.39
CA TRP A 81 11.50 -15.90 2.29
C TRP A 81 10.28 -16.74 2.65
N THR A 82 10.44 -17.65 3.62
CA THR A 82 9.41 -18.48 4.23
C THR A 82 8.27 -17.68 4.86
N ARG A 83 8.47 -16.46 5.39
CA ARG A 83 7.36 -15.69 5.98
C ARG A 83 6.46 -15.01 4.95
N LEU A 84 7.00 -14.56 3.82
CA LEU A 84 6.21 -13.95 2.74
C LEU A 84 5.39 -14.99 1.96
N TYR A 85 5.91 -16.22 1.84
CA TYR A 85 5.22 -17.31 1.14
C TYR A 85 4.05 -17.92 1.94
N PHE A 86 4.12 -17.91 3.28
CA PHE A 86 3.11 -18.57 4.13
C PHE A 86 1.94 -17.67 4.58
N SER A 87 2.05 -16.35 4.41
CA SER A 87 0.94 -15.41 4.65
C SER A 87 0.32 -14.95 3.33
N LEU A 88 -0.06 -15.91 2.48
CA LEU A 88 -0.50 -15.75 1.08
C LEU A 88 -1.34 -14.47 0.89
N PRO A 89 -0.79 -13.42 0.23
CA PRO A 89 -1.61 -12.43 -0.42
C PRO A 89 -2.39 -13.14 -1.54
N THR A 90 -3.66 -12.78 -1.71
CA THR A 90 -4.50 -13.36 -2.76
C THR A 90 -3.80 -13.18 -4.12
N PRO A 91 -3.43 -14.27 -4.83
CA PRO A 91 -2.51 -14.23 -5.99
C PRO A 91 -2.99 -13.35 -7.14
N HIS A 92 -4.28 -12.99 -7.14
CA HIS A 92 -4.92 -12.15 -8.15
C HIS A 92 -4.37 -10.71 -8.20
N PHE A 93 -3.72 -10.22 -7.13
CA PHE A 93 -3.16 -8.85 -7.06
C PHE A 93 -1.63 -8.81 -7.17
N ILE A 94 -0.97 -9.97 -7.18
CA ILE A 94 0.49 -10.06 -7.24
C ILE A 94 0.94 -10.00 -8.70
N ALA A 95 1.90 -9.12 -8.99
CA ALA A 95 2.46 -9.02 -10.34
C ALA A 95 3.20 -10.32 -10.73
N PRO A 96 3.00 -10.85 -11.95
CA PRO A 96 3.50 -12.17 -12.36
C PRO A 96 5.01 -12.38 -12.17
N GLU A 97 5.80 -11.34 -12.40
CA GLU A 97 7.25 -11.34 -12.23
C GLU A 97 7.68 -11.63 -10.79
N LEU A 98 6.86 -11.29 -9.78
CA LEU A 98 7.17 -11.54 -8.37
C LEU A 98 7.08 -13.02 -8.01
N PHE A 99 6.28 -13.82 -8.73
CA PHE A 99 6.28 -15.28 -8.55
C PHE A 99 7.54 -15.92 -9.11
N ARG A 100 8.11 -15.34 -10.19
CA ARG A 100 9.31 -15.87 -10.86
C ARG A 100 10.58 -15.46 -10.13
N ASN A 101 10.70 -14.17 -9.86
CA ASN A 101 11.84 -13.60 -9.17
C ASN A 101 11.40 -12.32 -8.45
N PRO A 102 11.15 -12.39 -7.13
CA PRO A 102 10.78 -11.23 -6.32
C PRO A 102 11.80 -10.08 -6.33
N LEU A 103 13.07 -10.35 -6.71
CA LEU A 103 14.11 -9.33 -6.83
C LEU A 103 13.90 -8.42 -8.05
N LEU A 104 13.03 -8.80 -8.99
CA LEU A 104 12.65 -7.98 -10.14
C LEU A 104 11.57 -6.94 -9.81
N ALA A 105 11.20 -6.80 -8.54
CA ALA A 105 10.20 -5.84 -8.10
C ALA A 105 10.66 -4.40 -8.34
N ASP A 106 9.97 -3.70 -9.25
CA ASP A 106 10.05 -2.26 -9.41
C ASP A 106 8.65 -1.63 -9.31
N ALA A 107 8.54 -0.31 -9.54
CA ALA A 107 7.28 0.42 -9.49
C ALA A 107 6.16 -0.22 -10.33
N ARG A 108 6.49 -0.96 -11.40
CA ARG A 108 5.52 -1.58 -12.31
C ARG A 108 4.81 -2.78 -11.70
N CYS A 109 5.33 -3.37 -10.62
CA CYS A 109 4.58 -4.37 -9.88
C CYS A 109 3.40 -3.73 -9.11
N ASP A 110 3.59 -2.52 -8.57
CA ASP A 110 2.52 -1.76 -7.92
C ASP A 110 1.53 -1.21 -8.95
N VAL A 111 1.98 -0.88 -10.17
CA VAL A 111 1.08 -0.53 -11.30
C VAL A 111 0.14 -1.68 -11.60
N TYR A 112 0.65 -2.91 -11.72
CA TYR A 112 -0.17 -4.10 -11.92
C TYR A 112 -1.15 -4.29 -10.76
N ALA A 113 -0.67 -4.21 -9.52
CA ALA A 113 -1.49 -4.44 -8.34
C ALA A 113 -2.59 -3.38 -8.17
N LEU A 114 -2.29 -2.11 -8.47
CA LEU A 114 -3.26 -1.02 -8.48
C LEU A 114 -4.31 -1.20 -9.60
N ALA A 115 -3.90 -1.65 -10.78
CA ALA A 115 -4.79 -2.01 -11.88
C ALA A 115 -5.70 -3.20 -11.53
N ALA A 116 -5.15 -4.25 -10.93
CA ALA A 116 -5.92 -5.40 -10.45
C ALA A 116 -6.94 -5.01 -9.38
N THR A 117 -6.55 -4.08 -8.49
CA THR A 117 -7.44 -3.49 -7.49
C THR A 117 -8.57 -2.69 -8.14
N LEU A 118 -8.26 -1.82 -9.10
CA LEU A 118 -9.27 -1.05 -9.82
C LEU A 118 -10.24 -1.99 -10.56
N TYR A 119 -9.73 -3.00 -11.27
CA TYR A 119 -10.54 -4.00 -11.95
C TYR A 119 -11.51 -4.68 -10.98
N ALA A 120 -11.01 -5.20 -9.85
CA ALA A 120 -11.84 -5.89 -8.88
C ALA A 120 -12.92 -4.99 -8.27
N VAL A 121 -12.56 -3.74 -7.99
CA VAL A 121 -13.48 -2.78 -7.39
C VAL A 121 -14.58 -2.35 -8.35
N VAL A 122 -14.30 -2.17 -9.65
CA VAL A 122 -15.31 -1.72 -10.63
C VAL A 122 -16.16 -2.86 -11.18
N THR A 123 -15.59 -4.06 -11.31
CA THR A 123 -16.30 -5.21 -11.88
C THR A 123 -17.00 -6.05 -10.81
N GLY A 124 -16.49 -6.06 -9.57
CA GLY A 124 -16.87 -7.05 -8.57
C GLY A 124 -16.15 -8.40 -8.73
N GLU A 125 -15.32 -8.53 -9.76
CA GLU A 125 -14.71 -9.79 -10.20
C GLU A 125 -13.19 -9.75 -10.12
N LEU A 126 -12.55 -10.90 -10.01
CA LEU A 126 -11.10 -10.98 -10.06
C LEU A 126 -10.62 -10.95 -11.53
N PRO A 127 -9.52 -10.24 -11.86
CA PRO A 127 -9.03 -10.16 -13.25
C PRO A 127 -8.59 -11.54 -13.79
N PHE A 128 -8.06 -12.39 -12.90
CA PHE A 128 -7.65 -13.75 -13.21
C PHE A 128 -8.19 -14.70 -12.12
N PRO A 129 -9.46 -15.14 -12.21
CA PRO A 129 -10.09 -15.94 -11.16
C PRO A 129 -9.37 -17.27 -10.87
N GLU A 130 -8.76 -17.86 -11.89
CA GLU A 130 -7.99 -19.11 -11.80
C GLU A 130 -6.51 -18.88 -11.48
N ALA A 131 -6.08 -17.64 -11.18
CA ALA A 131 -4.68 -17.37 -10.90
C ALA A 131 -4.19 -18.11 -9.65
N SER A 132 -3.11 -18.86 -9.84
CA SER A 132 -2.33 -19.50 -8.80
C SER A 132 -0.84 -19.24 -9.07
N PRO A 133 0.04 -19.36 -8.06
CA PRO A 133 1.49 -19.28 -8.28
C PRO A 133 1.95 -20.23 -9.41
N ASP A 134 1.44 -21.45 -9.42
CA ASP A 134 1.74 -22.45 -10.44
C ASP A 134 1.24 -22.04 -11.83
N ALA A 135 0.02 -21.50 -11.94
CA ALA A 135 -0.52 -21.02 -13.21
C ALA A 135 0.33 -19.87 -13.79
N TRP A 136 0.77 -18.93 -12.95
CA TRP A 136 1.63 -17.82 -13.36
C TRP A 136 3.04 -18.28 -13.76
N LEU A 137 3.63 -19.20 -13.00
CA LEU A 137 4.95 -19.78 -13.27
C LEU A 137 4.98 -20.55 -14.59
N LEU A 138 3.93 -21.33 -14.85
CA LEU A 138 3.78 -22.12 -16.07
C LEU A 138 3.26 -21.30 -17.27
N GLY A 139 2.93 -20.01 -17.07
CA GLY A 139 2.43 -19.13 -18.12
C GLY A 139 1.00 -19.43 -18.58
N HIS A 140 0.23 -20.19 -17.79
CA HIS A 140 -1.17 -20.54 -18.06
C HIS A 140 -2.14 -19.41 -17.71
N ASN A 141 -1.89 -18.21 -18.24
CA ASN A 141 -2.74 -17.06 -17.92
C ASN A 141 -3.78 -16.88 -19.02
N ARG A 142 -5.05 -17.02 -18.64
CA ARG A 142 -6.17 -16.70 -19.52
C ARG A 142 -6.26 -15.19 -19.72
N ALA A 143 -6.87 -14.78 -20.84
CA ALA A 143 -7.20 -13.38 -21.05
C ALA A 143 -8.17 -12.90 -19.96
N VAL A 144 -7.91 -11.70 -19.43
CA VAL A 144 -8.84 -11.00 -18.52
C VAL A 144 -10.13 -10.71 -19.29
N VAL A 145 -11.28 -10.95 -18.66
CA VAL A 145 -12.57 -10.55 -19.24
C VAL A 145 -12.61 -9.02 -19.30
N PRO A 146 -12.98 -8.40 -20.43
CA PRO A 146 -13.02 -6.94 -20.53
C PRO A 146 -13.89 -6.33 -19.41
N PRO A 147 -13.40 -5.33 -18.64
CA PRO A 147 -14.12 -4.76 -17.50
C PRO A 147 -15.49 -4.19 -17.87
N ARG A 148 -15.69 -3.69 -19.10
CA ARG A 148 -16.98 -3.18 -19.57
C ARG A 148 -18.04 -4.26 -19.76
N THR A 149 -17.68 -5.54 -19.76
CA THR A 149 -18.62 -6.66 -19.67
C THR A 149 -19.40 -6.61 -18.36
N PHE A 150 -18.74 -6.21 -17.27
CA PHE A 150 -19.36 -6.09 -15.94
C PHE A 150 -19.79 -4.65 -15.64
N ALA A 151 -19.00 -3.66 -16.05
CA ALA A 151 -19.25 -2.24 -15.80
C ALA A 151 -19.39 -1.45 -17.13
N PRO A 152 -20.53 -1.55 -17.85
CA PRO A 152 -20.74 -0.88 -19.14
C PRO A 152 -20.59 0.65 -19.09
N GLU A 153 -20.78 1.25 -17.92
CA GLU A 153 -20.63 2.68 -17.66
C GLU A 153 -19.17 3.16 -17.65
N MET A 154 -18.19 2.24 -17.55
CA MET A 154 -16.78 2.59 -17.62
C MET A 154 -16.45 3.20 -18.99
N PRO A 155 -15.67 4.30 -19.04
CA PRO A 155 -15.28 4.94 -20.31
C PRO A 155 -14.55 3.97 -21.23
N GLU A 156 -14.94 3.96 -22.51
CA GLU A 156 -14.35 3.09 -23.54
C GLU A 156 -12.83 3.21 -23.64
N LYS A 157 -12.31 4.43 -23.47
CA LYS A 157 -10.86 4.69 -23.53
C LYS A 157 -10.09 4.14 -22.33
N ALA A 158 -10.75 3.95 -21.18
CA ALA A 158 -10.10 3.48 -19.96
C ALA A 158 -9.87 1.96 -19.97
N GLU A 159 -10.73 1.20 -20.67
CA GLU A 159 -10.66 -0.26 -20.73
C GLU A 159 -9.32 -0.79 -21.28
N PRO A 160 -8.84 -0.37 -22.46
CA PRO A 160 -7.57 -0.87 -22.99
C PRO A 160 -6.37 -0.48 -22.12
N VAL A 161 -6.44 0.66 -21.43
CA VAL A 161 -5.40 1.10 -20.49
C VAL A 161 -5.35 0.18 -19.27
N LEU A 162 -6.52 -0.13 -18.69
CA LEU A 162 -6.64 -1.03 -17.55
C LEU A 162 -6.14 -2.45 -17.90
N LEU A 163 -6.54 -2.98 -19.05
CA LEU A 163 -6.09 -4.29 -19.53
C LEU A 163 -4.59 -4.32 -19.81
N ARG A 164 -4.01 -3.25 -20.38
CA ARG A 164 -2.57 -3.14 -20.59
C ARG A 164 -1.78 -3.12 -19.28
N ALA A 165 -2.29 -2.44 -18.25
CA ALA A 165 -1.67 -2.41 -16.93
C ALA A 165 -1.67 -3.79 -16.23
N LEU A 166 -2.56 -4.69 -16.63
CA LEU A 166 -2.63 -6.10 -16.21
C LEU A 166 -1.75 -7.04 -17.03
N SER A 167 -0.90 -6.53 -17.92
CA SER A 167 0.02 -7.35 -18.71
C SER A 167 0.95 -8.18 -17.83
N ALA A 168 1.22 -9.43 -18.23
CA ALA A 168 2.24 -10.25 -17.60
C ALA A 168 3.67 -9.75 -17.85
N ASP A 169 3.88 -9.01 -18.95
CA ASP A 169 5.14 -8.33 -19.26
C ASP A 169 5.14 -6.93 -18.60
N PRO A 170 6.03 -6.66 -17.62
CA PRO A 170 6.17 -5.35 -17.01
C PRO A 170 6.48 -4.24 -18.01
N ALA A 171 7.21 -4.53 -19.11
CA ALA A 171 7.58 -3.53 -20.11
C ALA A 171 6.38 -3.02 -20.93
N ALA A 172 5.30 -3.79 -21.00
CA ALA A 172 4.07 -3.40 -21.68
C ALA A 172 3.15 -2.51 -20.81
N ARG A 173 3.39 -2.44 -19.49
CA ARG A 173 2.58 -1.65 -18.56
C ARG A 173 2.99 -0.17 -18.60
N PRO A 174 2.12 0.75 -18.12
CA PRO A 174 2.55 2.10 -17.78
C PRO A 174 3.76 2.07 -16.85
N ALA A 175 4.72 2.97 -17.07
CA ALA A 175 5.99 2.99 -16.34
C ALA A 175 5.85 3.42 -14.87
N SER A 176 4.73 4.06 -14.51
CA SER A 176 4.45 4.52 -13.15
C SER A 176 2.95 4.54 -12.84
N CYS A 177 2.60 4.57 -11.56
CA CYS A 177 1.22 4.78 -11.12
C CYS A 177 0.66 6.11 -11.66
N ARG A 178 1.48 7.16 -11.72
CA ARG A 178 1.06 8.45 -12.29
C ARG A 178 0.68 8.33 -13.76
N GLN A 179 1.51 7.69 -14.59
CA GLN A 179 1.20 7.46 -15.99
C GLN A 179 -0.09 6.65 -16.17
N LEU A 180 -0.29 5.60 -15.36
CA LEU A 180 -1.53 4.83 -15.37
C LEU A 180 -2.76 5.73 -15.14
N LEU A 181 -2.70 6.63 -14.15
CA LEU A 181 -3.81 7.53 -13.82
C LEU A 181 -4.07 8.56 -14.93
N ASP A 182 -3.02 9.16 -15.48
CA ASP A 182 -3.12 10.13 -16.58
C ASP A 182 -3.77 9.47 -17.82
N GLU A 183 -3.44 8.20 -18.11
CA GLU A 183 -4.03 7.45 -19.22
C GLU A 183 -5.48 7.02 -18.96
N LEU A 184 -5.84 6.66 -17.72
CA LEU A 184 -7.20 6.26 -17.35
C LEU A 184 -8.20 7.43 -17.30
N THR A 185 -7.73 8.62 -16.92
CA THR A 185 -8.57 9.80 -16.70
C THR A 185 -8.43 10.86 -17.80
N GLY A 186 -7.43 10.71 -18.68
CA GLY A 186 -6.98 11.75 -19.60
C GLY A 186 -6.13 12.82 -18.87
N PRO A 187 -5.44 13.71 -19.61
CA PRO A 187 -4.78 14.87 -19.03
C PRO A 187 -5.84 15.85 -18.51
N ALA A 188 -6.32 15.65 -17.30
CA ALA A 188 -7.22 16.57 -16.63
C ALA A 188 -6.40 17.62 -15.87
N THR A 189 -6.50 18.87 -16.32
CA THR A 189 -6.10 20.10 -15.65
C THR A 189 -6.76 20.23 -14.27
N ARG A 190 -6.22 19.56 -13.26
CA ARG A 190 -6.45 19.89 -11.86
C ARG A 190 -5.23 19.51 -11.06
N GLU A 191 -4.76 20.47 -10.28
CA GLU A 191 -3.99 20.26 -9.07
C GLU A 191 -4.65 19.13 -8.25
N LEU A 192 -4.30 17.88 -8.56
CA LEU A 192 -4.63 16.75 -7.72
C LEU A 192 -3.64 16.83 -6.55
N LEU A 193 -4.05 17.68 -5.61
CA LEU A 193 -3.59 17.75 -4.23
C LEU A 193 -2.07 17.96 -4.13
N SER A 194 -1.68 19.21 -3.85
CA SER A 194 -0.44 19.46 -3.12
C SER A 194 -0.55 18.77 -1.76
N LEU A 195 -0.32 17.46 -1.73
CA LEU A 195 0.07 16.75 -0.54
C LEU A 195 1.38 17.43 -0.13
N GLY A 196 1.29 18.29 0.87
CA GLY A 196 2.44 18.94 1.48
C GLY A 196 3.51 17.87 1.70
N GLU A 197 4.74 18.21 1.34
CA GLU A 197 5.91 17.33 1.37
C GLU A 197 5.92 16.50 2.65
N ILE A 198 5.49 15.24 2.55
CA ILE A 198 5.78 14.25 3.58
C ILE A 198 7.17 13.77 3.23
N ASP A 199 8.14 13.89 4.13
CA ASP A 199 9.49 13.35 4.00
C ASP A 199 9.47 11.90 4.52
N PRO A 200 9.94 10.89 3.74
CA PRO A 200 9.86 9.47 4.13
C PRO A 200 10.72 9.12 5.34
N HIS A 201 11.69 9.94 5.67
CA HIS A 201 12.62 9.73 6.78
C HIS A 201 12.29 10.60 8.00
N GLN A 202 11.34 11.53 7.91
CA GLN A 202 10.93 12.37 9.05
C GLN A 202 9.75 11.82 9.86
N GLY A 203 9.10 10.74 9.42
CA GLY A 203 7.91 10.23 10.09
C GLY A 203 8.14 9.12 11.12
N LEU A 204 9.14 8.26 10.90
CA LEU A 204 9.30 7.01 11.66
C LEU A 204 10.23 7.18 12.86
N TRP A 205 9.83 6.56 13.96
CA TRP A 205 10.54 6.49 15.23
C TRP A 205 10.70 5.04 15.64
N TYR A 206 11.85 4.73 16.22
CA TYR A 206 12.15 3.47 16.89
C TYR A 206 12.11 3.74 18.38
N VAL A 207 11.21 3.11 19.12
CA VAL A 207 11.08 3.29 20.58
C VAL A 207 11.49 2.00 21.27
N LEU A 208 12.46 2.12 22.17
CA LEU A 208 12.82 1.12 23.14
C LEU A 208 12.03 1.38 24.43
N TYR A 209 11.37 0.35 24.94
CA TYR A 209 10.68 0.38 26.22
C TYR A 209 10.88 -0.95 26.93
N ARG A 210 10.67 -0.96 28.24
CA ARG A 210 10.83 -2.11 29.11
C ARG A 210 9.53 -2.41 29.85
N ASP A 211 9.14 -3.66 29.86
CA ASP A 211 8.04 -4.16 30.68
C ASP A 211 8.49 -5.37 31.53
N GLU A 212 7.55 -6.04 32.19
CA GLU A 212 7.80 -7.23 33.02
C GLU A 212 8.45 -8.40 32.25
N ARG A 213 8.36 -8.40 30.91
CA ARG A 213 8.88 -9.45 30.02
C ARG A 213 10.23 -9.10 29.40
N GLY A 214 10.73 -7.87 29.59
CA GLY A 214 12.05 -7.45 29.14
C GLY A 214 12.03 -6.16 28.33
N GLU A 215 13.10 -5.93 27.55
CA GLU A 215 13.22 -4.77 26.67
C GLU A 215 12.68 -5.09 25.28
N HIS A 216 11.90 -4.16 24.74
CA HIS A 216 11.18 -4.30 23.48
C HIS A 216 11.41 -3.09 22.60
N MET A 217 11.57 -3.33 21.29
CA MET A 217 11.62 -2.28 20.29
C MET A 217 10.36 -2.28 19.44
N ILE A 218 9.74 -1.10 19.33
CA ILE A 218 8.65 -0.84 18.39
C ILE A 218 9.12 0.20 17.38
N LYS A 219 8.50 0.19 16.20
CA LYS A 219 8.65 1.27 15.23
C LYS A 219 7.27 1.79 14.83
N GLY A 220 7.14 3.08 14.57
CA GLY A 220 5.87 3.70 14.24
C GLY A 220 6.02 5.17 13.89
N THR A 221 4.94 5.81 13.44
CA THR A 221 4.92 7.26 13.26
C THR A 221 4.88 7.97 14.60
N ALA A 222 5.28 9.25 14.65
CA ALA A 222 5.19 10.05 15.88
C ALA A 222 3.77 10.01 16.48
N GLU A 223 2.75 10.23 15.65
CA GLU A 223 1.35 10.22 16.08
C GLU A 223 0.89 8.86 16.61
N ALA A 224 1.28 7.76 15.96
CA ALA A 224 0.95 6.41 16.40
C ALA A 224 1.59 6.08 17.76
N ILE A 225 2.85 6.48 17.96
CA ILE A 225 3.56 6.30 19.23
C ILE A 225 2.92 7.14 20.33
N ARG A 226 2.54 8.40 20.03
CA ARG A 226 1.81 9.26 20.97
C ARG A 226 0.48 8.64 21.41
N GLY A 227 -0.27 8.05 20.48
CA GLY A 227 -1.51 7.33 20.79
C GLY A 227 -1.27 6.17 21.75
N ALA A 228 -0.29 5.30 21.45
CA ALA A 228 0.04 4.17 22.32
C ALA A 228 0.53 4.57 23.72
N LEU A 229 1.24 5.70 23.83
CA LEU A 229 1.66 6.29 25.10
C LEU A 229 0.46 6.80 25.91
N ARG A 230 -0.44 7.58 25.29
CA ARG A 230 -1.66 8.12 25.95
C ARG A 230 -2.60 7.02 26.44
N ASP A 231 -2.77 5.98 25.65
CA ASP A 231 -3.63 4.84 25.97
C ASP A 231 -2.97 3.89 26.99
N GLY A 232 -1.75 4.19 27.44
CA GLY A 232 -1.05 3.47 28.50
C GLY A 232 -0.56 2.08 28.09
N TRP A 233 -0.30 1.86 26.79
CA TRP A 233 0.31 0.62 26.28
C TRP A 233 1.83 0.63 26.45
N LEU A 234 2.43 1.81 26.53
CA LEU A 234 3.84 2.05 26.81
C LEU A 234 3.96 2.68 28.20
N ARG A 235 3.99 1.86 29.25
CA ARG A 235 4.13 2.32 30.65
C ARG A 235 5.57 2.25 31.16
N ASP A 236 6.51 2.64 30.31
CA ASP A 236 7.93 2.68 30.71
C ASP A 236 8.41 4.13 30.78
N PRO A 237 8.65 4.68 31.99
CA PRO A 237 9.22 6.02 32.15
C PRO A 237 10.67 6.11 31.63
N ALA A 238 11.34 4.98 31.37
CA ALA A 238 12.66 4.91 30.76
C ALA A 238 12.64 4.70 29.24
N ALA A 239 11.46 4.84 28.61
CA ALA A 239 11.32 4.67 27.17
C ALA A 239 12.16 5.72 26.41
N ARG A 240 12.90 5.23 25.43
CA ARG A 240 13.84 6.01 24.61
C ARG A 240 13.52 5.84 23.15
N ALA A 241 13.66 6.89 22.35
CA ALA A 241 13.40 6.83 20.92
C ALA A 241 14.57 7.32 20.06
N ALA A 242 14.65 6.80 18.84
CA ALA A 242 15.63 7.15 17.83
C ALA A 242 14.97 7.27 16.46
N ARG A 243 15.60 8.02 15.56
CA ARG A 243 15.16 8.16 14.15
C ARG A 243 15.60 6.99 13.26
N ASN A 244 16.49 6.12 13.76
CA ASN A 244 16.92 4.90 13.09
C ASN A 244 17.09 3.77 14.12
N LYS A 245 17.23 2.52 13.65
CA LYS A 245 17.31 1.32 14.50
C LYS A 245 18.60 1.25 15.33
N GLN A 246 19.67 1.90 14.88
CA GLN A 246 21.00 1.85 15.47
C GLN A 246 21.21 2.94 16.55
N GLY A 247 20.30 3.91 16.65
CA GLY A 247 20.38 5.02 17.59
C GLY A 247 21.02 6.30 17.00
N PRO A 248 21.36 7.28 17.84
CA PRO A 248 21.29 7.24 19.30
C PRO A 248 19.84 7.25 19.81
N PHE A 249 19.58 6.48 20.87
CA PHE A 249 18.29 6.45 21.54
C PHE A 249 18.28 7.48 22.68
N VAL A 250 17.32 8.40 22.61
CA VAL A 250 17.17 9.55 23.51
C VAL A 250 15.88 9.40 24.31
N PRO A 251 15.83 9.75 25.61
CA PRO A 251 14.59 9.71 26.39
C PRO A 251 13.44 10.44 25.69
N LEU A 252 12.23 9.86 25.73
CA LEU A 252 11.05 10.48 25.09
C LEU A 252 10.76 11.89 25.60
N SER A 253 11.03 12.16 26.87
CA SER A 253 10.86 13.48 27.50
C SER A 253 11.77 14.58 26.92
N GLU A 254 12.87 14.21 26.27
CA GLU A 254 13.83 15.15 25.67
C GLU A 254 13.49 15.47 24.20
N LEU A 255 12.58 14.72 23.59
CA LEU A 255 12.22 14.85 22.18
C LEU A 255 11.02 15.79 22.03
N ALA A 256 11.15 16.80 21.16
CA ALA A 256 10.12 17.81 20.95
C ALA A 256 8.75 17.22 20.57
N GLU A 257 8.77 16.08 19.88
CA GLU A 257 7.61 15.35 19.38
C GLU A 257 6.87 14.54 20.45
N PHE A 258 7.45 14.38 21.65
CA PHE A 258 6.86 13.57 22.73
C PHE A 258 6.89 14.26 24.10
N ARG A 259 7.65 15.35 24.28
CA ARG A 259 7.86 16.03 25.58
C ARG A 259 6.60 16.63 26.22
N ASP A 260 5.54 16.83 25.45
CA ASP A 260 4.26 17.39 25.90
C ASP A 260 3.29 16.29 26.40
N LEU A 261 3.70 15.04 26.33
CA LEU A 261 3.05 13.94 27.02
C LEU A 261 3.63 13.88 28.43
N ASP A 262 2.81 14.19 29.45
CA ASP A 262 3.16 13.97 30.85
C ASP A 262 3.29 12.46 31.10
N LEU A 263 4.46 11.89 30.76
CA LEU A 263 4.83 10.48 30.89
C LEU A 263 5.37 10.14 32.28
#